data_AF-D9PKC2-F1
#
_entry.id   AF-D9PKC2-F1
#
_cell.length_a   1.000
_cell.length_b   1.000
_cell.length_c   1.000
_cell.angle_alpha   90.00
_cell.angle_beta   90.00
_cell.angle_gamma   90.00
#
_symmetry.space_group_name_H-M   'P 1'
#
loop_
_entity.id
_entity.type
_entity.pdbx_description
1 polymer ?
#
loop_
_entity_poly.entity_id
_entity_poly.type
_entity_poly.pdbx_seq_one_letter_code
_entity_poly.pdbx_strand_id
1 'polypeptide(L)'
;MIGAVVGWTRWASAQESEEGAQESEEGAQAESEAGAYYYTEYRKQWYGWQTLAFDVPSLATFYVAQSKGEGGIALGALGVFVVGAPLVHVAHGEPKRGILSASMHLLLPVVGLVAVYPGLAKAMPDVSEDTQTAMAVTMAGAGAAVFDTLVLAWDEEEVLVPISGTVGPRIVGVGSGAVIGVGGTF
;
A
#
# COMPACT_ATOMS: atom_id res chain seq x y z
N MET A 1 60.31 54.71 -16.11
CA MET A 1 59.80 54.10 -14.86
C MET A 1 58.46 54.71 -14.48
N ILE A 2 57.39 54.49 -15.26
CA ILE A 2 56.02 54.92 -14.95
C ILE A 2 55.12 53.90 -15.65
N GLY A 3 54.50 52.97 -14.93
CA GLY A 3 53.63 51.97 -15.58
C GLY A 3 53.28 50.70 -14.82
N ALA A 4 53.36 50.68 -13.48
CA ALA A 4 53.07 49.47 -12.70
C ALA A 4 51.98 49.62 -11.62
N VAL A 5 51.36 50.80 -11.47
CA VAL A 5 50.47 51.09 -10.31
C VAL A 5 48.98 50.99 -10.65
N VAL A 6 48.58 50.92 -11.92
CA VAL A 6 47.15 50.99 -12.33
C VAL A 6 46.45 49.62 -12.36
N GLY A 7 47.20 48.51 -12.23
CA GLY A 7 46.64 47.16 -12.34
C GLY A 7 46.02 46.57 -11.06
N TRP A 8 46.40 47.07 -9.88
CA TRP A 8 46.03 46.44 -8.60
C TRP A 8 44.63 46.82 -8.09
N THR A 9 44.11 48.01 -8.42
CA THR A 9 42.78 48.45 -7.94
C THR A 9 41.61 47.80 -8.69
N ARG A 10 41.84 47.26 -9.89
CA ARG A 10 40.79 46.61 -10.70
C ARG A 10 40.55 45.14 -10.35
N TRP A 11 41.48 44.50 -9.64
CA TRP A 11 41.35 43.10 -9.21
C TRP A 11 40.62 43.01 -7.86
N ALA A 12 40.89 43.92 -6.93
CA ALA A 12 40.21 43.96 -5.63
C ALA A 12 38.70 44.27 -5.73
N SER A 13 38.30 45.10 -6.69
CA SER A 13 36.88 45.48 -6.88
C SER A 13 36.01 44.40 -7.53
N ALA A 14 36.61 43.43 -8.24
CA ALA A 14 35.86 42.29 -8.78
C ALA A 14 35.56 41.26 -7.67
N GLN A 15 36.52 41.04 -6.76
CA GLN A 15 36.40 40.07 -5.68
C GLN A 15 35.34 40.47 -4.64
N GLU A 16 35.25 41.76 -4.29
CA GLU A 16 34.20 42.28 -3.40
C GLU A 16 32.78 42.16 -4.00
N SER A 17 32.65 42.08 -5.34
CA SER A 17 31.34 41.91 -5.99
C SER A 17 30.85 40.47 -6.02
N GLU A 18 31.76 39.49 -6.00
CA GLU A 18 31.44 38.06 -5.99
C GLU A 18 31.05 37.59 -4.58
N GLU A 19 31.75 38.09 -3.55
CA GLU A 19 31.44 37.77 -2.14
C GLU A 19 30.04 38.28 -1.74
N GLY A 20 29.64 39.48 -2.16
CA GLY A 20 28.29 40.00 -1.89
C GLY A 20 27.17 39.30 -2.66
N ALA A 21 27.45 38.72 -3.83
CA ALA A 21 26.48 37.93 -4.58
C ALA A 21 26.24 36.55 -3.94
N GLN A 22 27.31 35.91 -3.44
CA GLN A 22 27.21 34.65 -2.69
C GLN A 22 26.46 34.80 -1.37
N GLU A 23 26.72 35.86 -0.60
CA GLU A 23 25.98 36.10 0.65
C GLU A 23 24.48 36.37 0.41
N SER A 24 24.11 36.95 -0.75
CA SER A 24 22.70 37.17 -1.10
C SER A 24 21.98 35.88 -1.53
N GLU A 25 22.69 34.94 -2.16
CA GLU A 25 22.14 33.64 -2.55
C GLU A 25 21.99 32.70 -1.33
N GLU A 26 22.94 32.70 -0.39
CA GLU A 26 22.82 31.93 0.86
C GLU A 26 21.66 32.44 1.73
N GLY A 27 21.44 33.76 1.80
CA GLY A 27 20.31 34.34 2.52
C GLY A 27 18.95 33.97 1.90
N ALA A 28 18.85 33.98 0.57
CA ALA A 28 17.64 33.60 -0.14
C ALA A 28 17.34 32.09 -0.05
N GLN A 29 18.36 31.24 0.00
CA GLN A 29 18.19 29.80 0.25
C GLN A 29 17.77 29.51 1.69
N ALA A 30 18.34 30.21 2.68
CA ALA A 30 17.98 30.06 4.09
C ALA A 30 16.54 30.51 4.40
N GLU A 31 16.02 31.54 3.72
CA GLU A 31 14.59 31.92 3.83
C GLU A 31 13.66 30.94 3.08
N SER A 32 14.14 30.27 2.02
CA SER A 32 13.35 29.22 1.34
C SER A 32 13.26 27.91 2.15
N GLU A 33 14.17 27.71 3.11
CA GLU A 33 14.13 26.62 4.09
C GLU A 33 13.31 26.94 5.35
N ALA A 34 12.64 28.11 5.41
CA ALA A 34 11.65 28.38 6.44
C ALA A 34 10.59 27.26 6.44
N GLY A 35 10.70 26.38 7.44
CA GLY A 35 10.28 24.98 7.37
C GLY A 35 8.93 24.73 6.72
N ALA A 36 8.95 24.06 5.57
CA ALA A 36 7.76 23.46 5.00
C ALA A 36 7.12 22.56 6.08
N TYR A 37 5.96 22.96 6.58
CA TYR A 37 5.21 22.16 7.52
C TYR A 37 4.62 20.96 6.77
N TYR A 38 4.86 19.76 7.29
CA TYR A 38 4.27 18.52 6.80
C TYR A 38 3.27 18.01 7.81
N TYR A 39 2.21 17.38 7.32
CA TYR A 39 1.40 16.48 8.13
C TYR A 39 1.46 15.07 7.55
N THR A 40 1.33 14.07 8.42
CA THR A 40 1.25 12.68 8.02
C THR A 40 -0.20 12.35 7.66
N GLU A 41 -0.44 11.94 6.43
CA GLU A 41 -1.68 11.34 5.98
C GLU A 41 -1.49 9.82 5.84
N TYR A 42 -2.44 9.03 6.35
CA TYR A 42 -2.45 7.58 6.12
C TYR A 42 -3.31 7.27 4.90
N ARG A 43 -2.70 6.74 3.84
CA ARG A 43 -3.42 6.29 2.64
C ARG A 43 -3.63 4.78 2.69
N LYS A 44 -4.85 4.35 2.36
CA LYS A 44 -5.19 2.93 2.25
C LYS A 44 -5.16 2.49 0.80
N GLN A 45 -4.32 1.52 0.48
CA GLN A 45 -4.24 0.93 -0.86
C GLN A 45 -4.67 -0.53 -0.81
N TRP A 46 -5.59 -0.92 -1.70
CA TRP A 46 -6.05 -2.31 -1.78
C TRP A 46 -5.16 -3.13 -2.72
N TYR A 47 -4.70 -4.29 -2.24
CA TYR A 47 -3.90 -5.25 -3.02
C TYR A 47 -4.53 -6.64 -3.13
N GLY A 48 -5.80 -6.81 -2.75
CA GLY A 48 -6.47 -8.12 -2.76
C GLY A 48 -6.58 -8.81 -4.12
N TRP A 49 -6.45 -8.10 -5.24
CA TRP A 49 -6.36 -8.77 -6.54
C TRP A 49 -5.12 -9.69 -6.65
N GLN A 50 -4.04 -9.41 -5.89
CA GLN A 50 -2.82 -10.21 -5.87
C GLN A 50 -3.03 -11.52 -5.10
N THR A 51 -3.78 -11.51 -4.00
CA THR A 51 -4.13 -12.73 -3.26
C THR A 51 -5.07 -13.61 -4.11
N LEU A 52 -6.08 -13.01 -4.76
CA LEU A 52 -6.98 -13.72 -5.69
C LEU A 52 -6.26 -14.42 -6.84
N ALA A 53 -5.13 -13.87 -7.32
CA ALA A 53 -4.34 -14.47 -8.39
C ALA A 53 -3.73 -15.82 -7.97
N PHE A 54 -3.53 -16.06 -6.67
CA PHE A 54 -3.12 -17.36 -6.15
C PHE A 54 -4.31 -18.24 -5.78
N ASP A 55 -5.33 -17.67 -5.12
CA ASP A 55 -6.42 -18.46 -4.55
C ASP A 55 -7.32 -19.09 -5.61
N VAL A 56 -7.72 -18.32 -6.62
CA VAL A 56 -8.69 -18.79 -7.62
C VAL A 56 -8.11 -19.95 -8.44
N PRO A 57 -6.89 -19.87 -9.01
CA PRO A 57 -6.31 -21.00 -9.74
C PRO A 57 -6.04 -22.20 -8.84
N SER A 58 -5.62 -21.97 -7.59
CA SER A 58 -5.32 -23.06 -6.64
C SER A 58 -6.59 -23.84 -6.27
N LEU A 59 -7.68 -23.15 -5.94
CA LEU A 59 -8.95 -23.78 -5.62
C LEU A 59 -9.57 -24.47 -6.85
N ALA A 60 -9.51 -23.85 -8.03
CA ALA A 60 -9.98 -24.48 -9.26
C ALA A 60 -9.18 -25.75 -9.60
N THR A 61 -7.86 -25.70 -9.44
CA THR A 61 -6.96 -26.85 -9.66
C THR A 61 -7.24 -27.95 -8.64
N PHE A 62 -7.38 -27.60 -7.37
CA PHE A 62 -7.75 -28.54 -6.31
C PHE A 62 -9.07 -29.24 -6.64
N TYR A 63 -10.11 -28.48 -7.01
CA TYR A 63 -11.42 -29.03 -7.34
C TYR A 63 -11.32 -30.08 -8.46
N VAL A 64 -10.68 -29.71 -9.58
CA VAL A 64 -10.53 -30.60 -10.74
C VAL A 64 -9.68 -31.82 -10.38
N ALA A 65 -8.54 -31.64 -9.71
CA ALA A 65 -7.65 -32.74 -9.35
C ALA A 65 -8.31 -33.71 -8.37
N GLN A 66 -8.92 -33.19 -7.31
CA GLN A 66 -9.59 -34.02 -6.31
C GLN A 66 -10.76 -34.79 -6.93
N SER A 67 -11.60 -34.14 -7.75
CA SER A 67 -12.73 -34.82 -8.42
C SER A 67 -12.32 -35.96 -9.36
N LYS A 68 -11.06 -35.97 -9.81
CA LYS A 68 -10.47 -37.01 -10.66
C LYS A 68 -9.65 -38.05 -9.90
N GLY A 69 -9.57 -37.96 -8.57
CA GLY A 69 -8.73 -38.84 -7.74
C GLY A 69 -7.22 -38.55 -7.85
N GLU A 70 -6.83 -37.39 -8.39
CA GLU A 70 -5.43 -36.98 -8.57
C GLU A 70 -4.87 -36.36 -7.28
N GLY A 71 -4.81 -37.17 -6.21
CA GLY A 71 -4.53 -36.70 -4.85
C GLY A 71 -3.21 -35.92 -4.68
N GLY A 72 -2.17 -36.27 -5.45
CA GLY A 72 -0.90 -35.53 -5.42
C GLY A 72 -1.01 -34.10 -5.97
N ILE A 73 -1.74 -33.92 -7.07
CA ILE A 73 -1.99 -32.59 -7.65
C ILE A 73 -2.94 -31.80 -6.76
N ALA A 74 -3.98 -32.46 -6.21
CA ALA A 74 -4.91 -31.84 -5.29
C ALA A 74 -4.21 -31.31 -4.04
N LEU A 75 -3.35 -32.12 -3.41
CA LEU A 75 -2.57 -31.70 -2.25
C LEU A 75 -1.59 -30.58 -2.58
N GLY A 76 -0.93 -30.63 -3.74
CA GLY A 76 -0.07 -29.54 -4.21
C GLY A 76 -0.83 -28.22 -4.38
N ALA A 77 -2.02 -28.27 -4.98
CA ALA A 77 -2.89 -27.11 -5.17
C ALA A 77 -3.38 -26.52 -3.83
N LEU A 78 -3.75 -27.38 -2.86
CA LEU A 78 -4.04 -26.92 -1.49
C LEU A 78 -2.81 -26.30 -0.81
N GLY A 79 -1.62 -26.85 -1.05
CA GLY A 79 -0.38 -26.27 -0.57
C GLY A 79 -0.21 -24.83 -1.06
N VAL A 80 -0.38 -24.59 -2.36
CA VAL A 80 -0.32 -23.25 -2.96
C VAL A 80 -1.42 -22.35 -2.39
N PHE A 81 -2.65 -22.84 -2.22
CA PHE A 81 -3.73 -22.08 -1.58
C PHE A 81 -3.39 -21.65 -0.15
N VAL A 82 -2.77 -22.53 0.64
CA VAL A 82 -2.41 -22.23 2.04
C VAL A 82 -1.25 -21.25 2.15
N VAL A 83 -0.30 -21.22 1.21
CA VAL A 83 0.90 -20.36 1.31
C VAL A 83 0.89 -19.13 0.41
N GLY A 84 0.10 -19.13 -0.67
CA GLY A 84 0.10 -18.09 -1.71
C GLY A 84 -0.27 -16.71 -1.17
N ALA A 85 -1.51 -16.52 -0.72
CA ALA A 85 -1.97 -15.25 -0.14
C ALA A 85 -1.14 -14.80 1.09
N PRO A 86 -0.76 -15.69 2.04
CA PRO A 86 0.13 -15.30 3.14
C PRO A 86 1.47 -14.70 2.71
N LEU A 87 2.09 -15.24 1.66
CA LEU A 87 3.34 -14.69 1.13
C LEU A 87 3.15 -13.30 0.53
N VAL A 88 1.99 -13.03 -0.08
CA VAL A 88 1.63 -11.68 -0.57
C VAL A 88 1.56 -10.69 0.59
N HIS A 89 0.87 -11.02 1.69
CA HIS A 89 0.84 -10.15 2.87
C HIS A 89 2.23 -9.88 3.46
N VAL A 90 3.09 -10.91 3.52
CA VAL A 90 4.47 -10.75 4.00
C VAL A 90 5.27 -9.84 3.06
N ALA A 91 5.07 -9.94 1.74
CA ALA A 91 5.73 -9.09 0.76
C ALA A 91 5.34 -7.60 0.88
N HIS A 92 4.15 -7.32 1.40
CA HIS A 92 3.65 -5.98 1.72
C HIS A 92 4.04 -5.49 3.12
N GLY A 93 4.91 -6.21 3.84
CA GLY A 93 5.35 -5.81 5.17
C GLY A 93 4.33 -6.08 6.27
N GLU A 94 3.34 -6.95 6.03
CA GLU A 94 2.22 -7.23 6.93
C GLU A 94 2.24 -8.69 7.45
N PRO A 95 3.29 -9.13 8.18
CA PRO A 95 3.47 -10.54 8.57
C PRO A 95 2.38 -11.05 9.52
N LYS A 96 1.78 -10.16 10.33
CA LYS A 96 0.66 -10.51 11.22
C LYS A 96 -0.57 -10.92 10.41
N ARG A 97 -0.85 -10.19 9.32
CA ARG A 97 -1.94 -10.51 8.39
C ARG A 97 -1.63 -11.79 7.62
N GLY A 98 -0.37 -11.99 7.22
CA GLY A 98 0.09 -13.25 6.62
C GLY A 98 -0.17 -14.48 7.49
N ILE A 99 0.14 -14.43 8.79
CA ILE A 99 -0.12 -15.53 9.72
C ILE A 99 -1.63 -15.80 9.89
N LEU A 100 -2.42 -14.72 10.01
CA LEU A 100 -3.88 -14.84 10.11
C LEU A 100 -4.46 -15.46 8.83
N SER A 101 -4.03 -14.97 7.67
CA SER A 101 -4.37 -15.49 6.35
C SER A 101 -4.07 -16.98 6.26
N ALA A 102 -2.84 -17.41 6.61
CA ALA A 102 -2.43 -18.81 6.55
C ALA A 102 -3.30 -19.69 7.45
N SER A 103 -3.62 -19.20 8.65
CA SER A 103 -4.46 -19.92 9.61
C SER A 103 -5.88 -20.11 9.08
N MET A 104 -6.47 -19.08 8.47
CA MET A 104 -7.79 -19.19 7.85
C MET A 104 -7.78 -20.14 6.65
N HIS A 105 -6.79 -20.03 5.77
CA HIS A 105 -6.65 -20.87 4.58
C HIS A 105 -6.41 -22.34 4.92
N LEU A 106 -5.82 -22.62 6.09
CA LEU A 106 -5.67 -23.98 6.59
C LEU A 106 -6.95 -24.49 7.27
N LEU A 107 -7.52 -23.70 8.18
CA LEU A 107 -8.59 -24.16 9.07
C LEU A 107 -9.97 -24.16 8.41
N LEU A 108 -10.29 -23.17 7.56
CA LEU A 108 -11.63 -23.07 6.96
C LEU A 108 -11.93 -24.23 6.01
N PRO A 109 -11.03 -24.68 5.12
CA PRO A 109 -11.19 -25.94 4.39
C PRO A 109 -11.52 -27.15 5.26
N VAL A 110 -10.83 -27.31 6.40
CA VAL A 110 -11.08 -28.40 7.35
C VAL A 110 -12.47 -28.27 7.97
N VAL A 111 -12.88 -27.06 8.34
CA VAL A 111 -14.24 -26.78 8.82
C VAL A 111 -15.27 -27.10 7.73
N GLY A 112 -14.99 -26.76 6.47
CA GLY A 112 -15.83 -27.12 5.33
C GLY A 112 -16.02 -28.63 5.21
N LEU A 113 -14.94 -29.39 5.33
CA LEU A 113 -15.00 -30.85 5.31
C LEU A 113 -15.82 -31.43 6.47
N VAL A 114 -15.78 -30.84 7.66
CA VAL A 114 -16.55 -31.35 8.81
C VAL A 114 -18.02 -30.88 8.78
N ALA A 115 -18.27 -29.63 8.40
CA ALA A 115 -19.58 -28.99 8.53
C ALA A 115 -20.42 -29.04 7.25
N VAL A 116 -19.80 -28.97 6.06
CA VAL A 116 -20.50 -28.88 4.77
C VAL A 116 -20.63 -30.24 4.10
N TYR A 117 -19.60 -31.09 4.16
CA TYR A 117 -19.59 -32.40 3.51
C TYR A 117 -20.80 -33.29 3.87
N PRO A 118 -21.21 -33.46 5.14
CA PRO A 118 -22.36 -34.33 5.46
C PRO A 118 -23.67 -33.87 4.79
N GLY A 119 -23.84 -32.54 4.66
CA GLY A 119 -24.97 -31.95 3.95
C GLY A 119 -24.93 -32.25 2.45
N LEU A 120 -23.75 -32.12 1.83
CA LEU A 120 -23.55 -32.43 0.41
C LEU A 120 -23.76 -33.92 0.12
N ALA A 121 -23.21 -34.81 0.96
CA ALA A 121 -23.36 -36.26 0.82
C ALA A 121 -24.83 -36.69 0.88
N LYS A 122 -25.62 -36.07 1.76
CA LYS A 122 -27.07 -36.31 1.83
C LYS A 122 -27.83 -35.73 0.65
N ALA A 123 -27.44 -34.55 0.17
CA ALA A 123 -28.14 -33.86 -0.91
C ALA A 123 -27.85 -34.45 -2.30
N MET A 124 -26.69 -35.08 -2.48
CA MET A 124 -26.19 -35.55 -3.78
C MET A 124 -25.56 -36.94 -3.67
N PRO A 125 -26.34 -37.99 -3.32
CA PRO A 125 -25.80 -39.33 -3.06
C PRO A 125 -25.16 -40.00 -4.29
N ASP A 126 -25.54 -39.58 -5.49
CA ASP A 126 -25.03 -40.15 -6.76
C ASP A 126 -23.69 -39.54 -7.21
N VAL A 127 -23.23 -38.47 -6.54
CA VAL A 127 -21.93 -37.82 -6.82
C VAL A 127 -20.83 -38.56 -6.08
N SER A 128 -19.65 -38.75 -6.68
CA SER A 128 -18.54 -39.44 -6.03
C SER A 128 -18.09 -38.72 -4.75
N GLU A 129 -17.64 -39.48 -3.75
CA GLU A 129 -17.10 -38.97 -2.49
C GLU A 129 -15.98 -37.93 -2.71
N ASP A 130 -15.12 -38.18 -3.69
CA ASP A 130 -14.06 -37.26 -4.10
C ASP A 130 -14.60 -35.91 -4.59
N THR A 131 -15.65 -35.93 -5.42
CA THR A 131 -16.27 -34.69 -5.91
C THR A 131 -17.01 -33.96 -4.79
N GLN A 132 -17.67 -34.68 -3.88
CA GLN A 132 -18.31 -34.07 -2.71
C GLN A 132 -17.29 -33.42 -1.77
N THR A 133 -16.14 -34.08 -1.54
CA THR A 133 -15.00 -33.56 -0.78
C THR A 133 -14.44 -32.31 -1.45
N ALA A 134 -14.21 -32.37 -2.77
CA ALA A 134 -13.76 -31.24 -3.57
C ALA A 134 -14.69 -30.04 -3.43
N MET A 135 -16.01 -30.24 -3.51
CA MET A 135 -17.02 -29.20 -3.32
C MET A 135 -16.96 -28.60 -1.91
N ALA A 136 -16.96 -29.44 -0.86
CA ALA A 136 -16.96 -28.98 0.52
C ALA A 136 -15.74 -28.09 0.83
N VAL A 137 -14.55 -28.57 0.46
CA VAL A 137 -13.29 -27.86 0.67
C VAL A 137 -13.22 -26.60 -0.17
N THR A 138 -13.61 -26.65 -1.45
CA THR A 138 -13.56 -25.48 -2.35
C THR A 138 -14.53 -24.39 -1.90
N MET A 139 -15.74 -24.74 -1.45
CA MET A 139 -16.71 -23.76 -0.94
C MET A 139 -16.20 -23.03 0.31
N ALA A 140 -15.65 -23.78 1.27
CA ALA A 140 -15.11 -23.18 2.48
C ALA A 140 -13.81 -22.40 2.21
N GLY A 141 -12.95 -22.91 1.32
CA GLY A 141 -11.75 -22.23 0.85
C GLY A 141 -12.07 -20.92 0.12
N ALA A 142 -13.08 -20.91 -0.74
CA ALA A 142 -13.55 -19.68 -1.39
C ALA A 142 -14.04 -18.64 -0.38
N GLY A 143 -14.73 -19.08 0.69
CA GLY A 143 -15.09 -18.21 1.81
C GLY A 143 -13.87 -17.59 2.50
N ALA A 144 -12.82 -18.37 2.72
CA ALA A 144 -11.54 -17.89 3.28
C ALA A 144 -10.89 -16.84 2.37
N ALA A 145 -10.77 -17.14 1.07
CA ALA A 145 -10.18 -16.26 0.07
C ALA A 145 -10.93 -14.92 -0.04
N VAL A 146 -12.27 -14.95 -0.02
CA VAL A 146 -13.10 -13.73 -0.05
C VAL A 146 -12.88 -12.89 1.21
N PHE A 147 -12.86 -13.50 2.39
CA PHE A 147 -12.62 -12.76 3.63
C PHE A 147 -11.22 -12.15 3.65
N ASP A 148 -10.20 -12.92 3.29
CA ASP A 148 -8.81 -12.47 3.20
C ASP A 148 -8.65 -11.26 2.27
N THR A 149 -9.15 -11.41 1.04
CA THR A 149 -9.09 -10.40 -0.03
C THR A 149 -9.79 -9.09 0.37
N LEU A 150 -10.94 -9.17 1.04
CA LEU A 150 -11.75 -7.99 1.36
C LEU A 150 -11.34 -7.33 2.69
N VAL A 151 -10.86 -8.12 3.66
CA VAL A 151 -10.63 -7.65 5.03
C VAL A 151 -9.15 -7.46 5.33
N LEU A 152 -8.27 -8.34 4.84
CA LEU A 152 -6.85 -8.34 5.22
C LEU A 152 -5.95 -7.62 4.20
N ALA A 153 -6.30 -7.64 2.91
CA ALA A 153 -5.44 -7.19 1.81
C ALA A 153 -5.47 -5.66 1.55
N TRP A 154 -5.05 -4.90 2.57
CA TRP A 154 -4.95 -3.43 2.54
C TRP A 154 -3.58 -2.96 3.06
N ASP A 155 -2.90 -2.08 2.33
CA ASP A 155 -1.69 -1.40 2.82
C ASP A 155 -2.06 -0.06 3.44
N GLU A 156 -1.32 0.31 4.47
CA GLU A 156 -1.36 1.64 5.08
C GLU A 156 -0.02 2.32 4.79
N GLU A 157 -0.03 3.30 3.88
CA GLU A 157 1.15 4.09 3.53
C GLU A 157 1.10 5.43 4.25
N GLU A 158 2.18 5.75 4.98
CA GLU A 158 2.39 7.08 5.56
C GLU A 158 2.89 8.02 4.47
N VAL A 159 2.03 8.95 4.05
CA VAL A 159 2.37 9.96 3.05
C VAL A 159 2.56 11.29 3.76
N LEU A 160 3.76 11.85 3.66
CA LEU A 160 4.04 13.21 4.10
C LEU A 160 3.47 14.17 3.07
N VAL A 161 2.39 14.87 3.44
CA VAL A 161 1.77 15.86 2.57
C VAL A 161 2.30 17.23 2.95
N PRO A 162 2.94 17.97 2.02
CA PRO A 162 3.35 19.34 2.29
C PRO A 162 2.09 20.19 2.47
N ILE A 163 2.06 21.01 3.52
CA ILE A 163 1.03 22.04 3.68
C ILE A 163 1.31 23.11 2.62
N SER A 164 0.78 22.87 1.42
CA SER A 164 0.82 23.80 0.29
C SER A 164 -0.31 24.82 0.45
N GLY A 165 -0.25 25.55 1.57
CA GLY A 165 -1.11 26.69 1.84
C GLY A 165 -0.25 27.95 1.95
N THR A 166 -0.54 28.96 1.15
CA THR A 166 0.03 30.30 1.38
C THR A 166 -0.73 30.90 2.56
N VAL A 167 -0.17 30.78 3.77
CA VAL A 167 -0.66 31.53 4.92
C VAL A 167 -0.08 32.93 4.81
N GLY A 168 -0.91 33.88 4.40
CA GLY A 168 -0.48 35.26 4.18
C GLY A 168 -1.43 36.27 4.83
N PRO A 169 -0.94 37.49 5.14
CA PRO A 169 -1.84 38.57 5.51
C PRO A 169 -2.79 38.84 4.35
N ARG A 170 -4.10 38.80 4.63
CA ARG A 170 -5.13 39.13 3.65
C ARG A 170 -5.88 40.36 4.11
N ILE A 171 -5.87 41.39 3.28
CA ILE A 171 -6.67 42.60 3.48
C ILE A 171 -7.96 42.40 2.69
N VAL A 172 -9.08 42.28 3.39
CA VAL A 172 -10.40 42.22 2.75
C VAL A 172 -11.10 43.55 2.99
N GLY A 173 -11.41 44.26 1.91
CA GLY A 173 -12.24 45.45 1.96
C GLY A 173 -13.70 45.07 2.18
N VAL A 174 -14.34 45.67 3.19
CA VAL A 174 -15.78 45.54 3.47
C VAL A 174 -16.36 46.95 3.43
N GLY A 175 -17.50 47.21 2.80
CA GLY A 175 -17.92 48.55 2.32
C GLY A 175 -17.79 49.80 3.21
N SER A 176 -17.55 49.68 4.53
CA SER A 176 -17.27 50.79 5.46
C SER A 176 -15.92 50.69 6.20
N GLY A 177 -15.00 49.80 5.82
CA GLY A 177 -13.69 49.61 6.47
C GLY A 177 -12.82 48.50 5.85
N ALA A 178 -11.65 48.26 6.46
CA ALA A 178 -10.78 47.14 6.10
C ALA A 178 -10.64 46.20 7.30
N VAL A 179 -10.73 44.89 7.04
CA VAL A 179 -10.37 43.87 8.02
C VAL A 179 -9.02 43.29 7.61
N ILE A 180 -8.03 43.41 8.50
CA ILE A 180 -6.76 42.69 8.39
C ILE A 180 -6.96 41.36 9.08
N GLY A 181 -6.80 40.28 8.33
CA GLY A 181 -6.88 38.92 8.86
C GLY A 181 -5.74 38.06 8.31
N VAL A 182 -5.57 36.89 8.92
CA VAL A 182 -4.77 35.81 8.36
C VAL A 182 -5.70 34.93 7.55
N GLY A 183 -5.41 34.74 6.26
CA GLY A 183 -6.19 33.90 5.37
C GLY A 183 -5.27 33.00 4.56
N GLY A 184 -5.73 31.78 4.26
CA GLY A 184 -4.99 30.84 3.42
C GLY A 184 -5.95 30.09 2.50
N THR A 185 -5.41 29.58 1.40
CA THR A 185 -6.03 28.50 0.65
C THR A 185 -5.57 27.19 1.29
N PHE A 186 -6.53 26.41 1.77
CA PHE A 186 -6.34 25.03 2.23
C PHE A 186 -6.92 24.10 1.18
#